data_AF-A0A8H6KBH4-F1
#
_entry.id   AF-A0A8H6KBH4-F1
#
_cell.length_a   1.000
_cell.length_b   1.000
_cell.length_c   1.000
_cell.angle_alpha   90.00
_cell.angle_beta   90.00
_cell.angle_gamma   90.00
#
_symmetry.space_group_name_H-M   'P 1'
#
loop_
_entity.id
_entity.type
_entity.pdbx_description
1 polymer ?
#
loop_
_entity_poly.entity_id
_entity_poly.type
_entity_poly.pdbx_seq_one_letter_code
_entity_poly.pdbx_strand_id
1 'polypeptide(L)'
;MHLTDGQNKTISANGFARQETREVAPIALFRQGSNPLRPALEIGLQYASYKFPASAPLLLLGGDIGRLVDYDAYRTFLEAQTRRYERVLLVLGNHEFYAMDYNSGISAARQLAGEPSLAGRLTLLHETR
;
A
#
# COMPACT_ATOMS: atom_id res chain seq x y z
N MET A 1 68.64 18.77 26.47
CA MET A 1 67.92 19.28 25.28
C MET A 1 66.85 18.28 24.91
N HIS A 2 65.60 18.76 24.80
CA HIS A 2 64.42 18.19 24.11
C HIS A 2 63.88 16.81 24.58
N LEU A 3 62.72 16.74 25.28
CA LEU A 3 61.31 16.82 24.81
C LEU A 3 60.91 15.57 23.98
N THR A 4 60.22 14.59 24.58
CA THR A 4 58.75 14.36 24.64
C THR A 4 58.15 13.56 23.47
N ASP A 5 57.29 12.63 23.88
CA ASP A 5 55.97 12.30 23.32
C ASP A 5 55.82 11.11 22.38
N GLY A 6 54.76 10.37 22.70
CA GLY A 6 54.38 9.12 22.11
C GLY A 6 53.89 9.24 20.68
N GLN A 7 53.89 8.10 20.02
CA GLN A 7 53.09 7.88 18.83
C GLN A 7 52.30 6.60 19.06
N ASN A 8 51.17 6.81 19.74
CA ASN A 8 49.97 6.02 19.63
C ASN A 8 49.66 5.83 18.14
N LYS A 9 49.80 4.59 17.61
CA LYS A 9 49.31 4.26 16.28
C LYS A 9 47.79 4.24 16.32
N THR A 10 47.20 5.43 16.18
CA THR A 10 45.81 5.60 15.80
C THR A 10 45.65 5.02 14.40
N ILE A 11 45.13 3.79 14.34
CA ILE A 11 44.68 3.19 13.09
C ILE A 11 43.48 4.04 12.66
N SER A 12 43.67 4.87 11.64
CA SER A 12 42.59 5.61 10.99
C SER A 12 41.68 4.60 10.33
N ALA A 13 40.60 4.24 11.00
CA ALA A 13 39.48 3.49 10.43
C ALA A 13 38.62 4.44 9.57
N ASN A 14 39.23 5.06 8.56
CA ASN A 14 38.50 5.69 7.46
C ASN A 14 37.99 4.56 6.56
N GLY A 15 36.81 4.03 6.89
CA GLY A 15 36.18 2.98 6.10
C GLY A 15 34.98 2.30 6.75
N PHE A 16 34.31 2.95 7.71
CA PHE A 16 32.98 2.48 8.11
C PHE A 16 31.95 3.08 7.17
N ALA A 17 31.52 2.25 6.21
CA ALA A 17 30.36 2.49 5.38
C ALA A 17 29.23 3.04 6.24
N ARG A 18 28.68 4.20 5.86
CA ARG A 18 27.35 4.60 6.31
C ARG A 18 26.42 3.46 5.91
N GLN A 19 26.00 2.65 6.88
CA GLN A 19 24.73 1.95 6.76
C GLN A 19 23.69 3.05 6.73
N GLU A 20 23.27 3.41 5.53
CA GLU A 20 22.08 4.21 5.30
C GLU A 20 20.94 3.41 5.92
N THR A 21 20.53 3.79 7.12
CA THR A 21 19.30 3.33 7.73
C THR A 21 18.18 3.72 6.76
N ARG A 22 17.76 2.76 5.92
CA ARG A 22 16.56 2.93 5.11
C ARG A 22 15.42 3.03 6.10
N GLU A 23 14.99 4.26 6.37
CA GLU A 23 13.74 4.52 7.06
C GLU A 23 12.64 3.86 6.21
N VAL A 24 12.13 2.73 6.70
CA VAL A 24 11.00 2.07 6.05
C VAL A 24 9.80 3.00 6.22
N ALA A 25 9.29 3.54 5.11
CA ALA A 25 8.12 4.40 5.16
C ALA A 25 6.98 3.65 5.85
N PRO A 26 6.32 4.23 6.86
CA PRO A 26 5.22 3.55 7.55
C PRO A 26 4.12 3.21 6.55
N ILE A 27 3.46 2.06 6.74
CA ILE A 27 2.35 1.59 5.90
C ILE A 27 1.10 1.50 6.77
N ALA A 28 0.03 2.16 6.35
CA ALA A 28 -1.30 1.92 6.91
C ALA A 28 -1.88 0.64 6.28
N LEU A 29 -2.27 -0.35 7.09
CA LEU A 29 -2.96 -1.56 6.63
C LEU A 29 -4.45 -1.46 6.91
N PHE A 30 -5.27 -1.66 5.89
CA PHE A 30 -6.72 -1.75 6.02
C PHE A 30 -7.20 -3.12 5.52
N ARG A 31 -8.01 -3.79 6.35
CA ARG A 31 -8.72 -5.03 6.03
C ARG A 31 -10.15 -4.90 6.51
N GLN A 32 -11.12 -5.25 5.68
CA GLN A 32 -12.51 -5.32 6.12
C GLN A 32 -12.68 -6.50 7.10
N GLY A 33 -13.16 -6.24 8.30
CA GLY A 33 -13.48 -7.29 9.26
C GLY A 33 -14.80 -7.98 8.90
N SER A 34 -14.81 -9.31 8.86
CA SER A 34 -16.01 -10.13 8.74
C SER A 34 -16.79 -10.13 10.07
N ASN A 35 -17.47 -9.02 10.38
CA ASN A 35 -18.37 -8.95 11.52
C ASN A 35 -19.82 -8.95 11.00
N PRO A 36 -20.65 -9.97 11.31
CA PRO A 36 -22.03 -10.05 10.81
C PRO A 36 -22.94 -8.90 11.33
N LEU A 37 -22.50 -8.15 12.34
CA LEU A 37 -23.19 -6.96 12.86
C LEU A 37 -22.63 -5.64 12.31
N ARG A 38 -21.57 -5.70 11.49
CA ARG A 38 -21.08 -4.56 10.74
C ARG A 38 -21.44 -4.81 9.29
N PRO A 39 -22.28 -3.97 8.66
CA PRO A 39 -22.54 -4.15 7.23
C PRO A 39 -21.20 -4.17 6.50
N ALA A 40 -21.04 -5.11 5.58
CA ALA A 40 -19.95 -5.05 4.62
C ALA A 40 -19.90 -3.62 4.04
N LEU A 41 -18.73 -3.04 3.79
CA LEU A 41 -18.66 -1.70 3.19
C LEU A 41 -19.40 -1.63 1.83
N GLU A 42 -19.61 -2.79 1.21
CA GLU A 42 -20.45 -3.04 0.03
C GLU A 42 -21.94 -2.71 0.24
N ILE A 43 -22.47 -2.78 1.46
CA ILE A 43 -23.87 -2.46 1.78
C ILE A 43 -23.94 -1.02 2.29
N GLY A 44 -24.14 -0.08 1.36
CA GLY A 44 -24.62 1.27 1.69
C GLY A 44 -23.73 2.45 1.29
N LEU A 45 -22.82 2.31 0.32
CA LEU A 45 -21.99 3.42 -0.20
C LEU A 45 -21.14 4.12 0.88
N GLN A 46 -20.88 3.47 2.02
CA GLN A 46 -20.15 4.05 3.15
C GLN A 46 -18.64 4.22 2.90
N TYR A 47 -18.15 3.75 1.75
CA TYR A 47 -16.83 4.08 1.21
C TYR A 47 -16.52 5.59 1.22
N ALA A 48 -17.53 6.44 1.04
CA ALA A 48 -17.36 7.89 0.99
C ALA A 48 -17.22 8.56 2.38
N SER A 49 -17.73 7.95 3.45
CA SER A 49 -17.76 8.56 4.79
C SER A 49 -16.72 8.00 5.77
N TYR A 50 -16.12 6.84 5.47
CA TYR A 50 -15.11 6.24 6.34
C TYR A 50 -13.74 6.92 6.18
N LYS A 51 -13.46 7.87 7.08
CA LYS A 51 -12.16 8.56 7.15
C LYS A 51 -11.35 8.00 8.32
N PHE A 52 -10.29 7.27 8.02
CA PHE A 52 -9.24 6.93 8.98
C PHE A 52 -8.05 7.90 8.80
N PRO A 53 -7.36 8.37 9.85
CA PRO A 53 -6.27 9.32 9.69
C PRO A 53 -5.17 8.78 8.77
N ALA A 54 -4.66 9.62 7.87
CA ALA A 54 -3.50 9.28 7.05
C ALA A 54 -2.25 9.35 7.94
N SER A 55 -1.95 8.25 8.63
CA SER A 55 -0.79 8.10 9.51
C SER A 55 0.50 7.75 8.75
N ALA A 56 0.40 7.59 7.43
CA ALA A 56 1.44 7.06 6.57
C ALA A 56 1.26 7.54 5.11
N PRO A 57 2.35 7.68 4.34
CA PRO A 57 2.28 8.00 2.91
C PRO A 57 1.77 6.82 2.06
N LEU A 58 1.92 5.59 2.56
CA LEU A 58 1.53 4.34 1.91
C LEU A 58 0.29 3.72 2.55
N LEU A 59 -0.67 3.30 1.74
CA LEU A 59 -1.83 2.51 2.15
C LEU A 59 -1.77 1.12 1.52
N LEU A 60 -1.92 0.06 2.31
CA LEU A 60 -2.11 -1.31 1.86
C LEU A 60 -3.56 -1.74 2.10
N LEU A 61 -4.25 -2.05 1.01
CA LEU A 61 -5.59 -2.63 0.99
C LEU A 61 -5.45 -4.16 0.90
N GLY A 62 -5.69 -4.84 2.01
CA GLY A 62 -5.38 -6.26 2.21
C GLY A 62 -6.51 -7.23 1.88
N GLY A 63 -7.10 -7.12 0.68
CA GLY A 63 -8.16 -8.00 0.18
C GLY A 63 -9.50 -7.87 0.92
N ASP A 64 -10.54 -8.42 0.29
CA ASP A 64 -11.93 -8.37 0.75
C ASP A 64 -12.42 -6.94 1.04
N ILE A 65 -11.98 -5.97 0.24
CA ILE A 65 -12.30 -4.54 0.33
C ILE A 65 -13.47 -4.17 -0.58
N GLY A 66 -13.61 -4.83 -1.72
CA GLY A 66 -14.69 -4.58 -2.68
C GLY A 66 -14.75 -5.68 -3.73
N ARG A 67 -15.51 -5.43 -4.80
CA ARG A 67 -15.76 -6.41 -5.86
C ARG A 67 -15.44 -5.83 -7.24
N LEU A 68 -14.76 -6.59 -8.07
CA LEU A 68 -14.40 -6.15 -9.43
C LEU A 68 -15.64 -6.06 -10.35
N VAL A 69 -16.71 -6.79 -10.04
CA VAL A 69 -18.01 -6.67 -10.74
C VAL A 69 -18.68 -5.32 -10.52
N ASP A 70 -18.39 -4.63 -9.42
CA ASP A 70 -18.88 -3.27 -9.14
C ASP A 70 -17.84 -2.22 -9.55
N TYR A 71 -17.31 -2.35 -10.77
CA TYR A 71 -16.13 -1.63 -11.24
C TYR A 71 -16.13 -0.13 -10.94
N ASP A 72 -17.21 0.59 -11.29
CA ASP A 72 -17.31 2.04 -11.10
C ASP A 72 -17.32 2.46 -9.63
N ALA A 73 -18.04 1.72 -8.79
CA ALA A 73 -18.11 1.98 -7.36
C ALA A 73 -16.76 1.70 -6.70
N TYR A 74 -16.10 0.61 -7.09
CA TYR A 74 -14.80 0.25 -6.57
C TYR A 74 -13.71 1.23 -7.01
N ARG A 75 -13.73 1.67 -8.28
CA ARG A 75 -12.85 2.73 -8.79
C ARG A 75 -13.02 4.03 -8.02
N THR A 76 -14.26 4.47 -7.79
CA THR A 76 -14.55 5.71 -7.04
C THR A 76 -13.98 5.65 -5.62
N PHE A 77 -14.07 4.49 -4.96
CA PHE A 77 -13.45 4.30 -3.65
C PHE A 77 -11.92 4.41 -3.71
N LEU A 78 -11.28 3.78 -4.69
CA LEU A 78 -9.82 3.81 -4.86
C LEU A 78 -9.32 5.22 -5.20
N GLU A 79 -10.06 5.98 -6.01
CA GLU A 79 -9.79 7.40 -6.28
C GLU A 79 -9.81 8.24 -5.00
N ALA A 80 -10.76 7.99 -4.11
CA ALA A 80 -10.81 8.68 -2.83
C ALA A 80 -9.56 8.39 -1.98
N GLN A 81 -8.98 7.18 -2.06
CA GLN A 81 -7.75 6.84 -1.35
C GLN A 81 -6.50 7.39 -2.02
N THR A 82 -6.39 7.34 -3.35
CA THR A 82 -5.22 7.90 -4.08
C THR A 82 -5.13 9.43 -4.00
N ARG A 83 -6.20 10.11 -3.59
CA ARG A 83 -6.17 11.54 -3.21
C ARG A 83 -5.56 11.81 -1.84
N ARG A 84 -5.52 10.79 -0.97
CA ARG A 84 -5.14 10.90 0.45
C ARG A 84 -3.77 10.30 0.74
N TYR A 85 -3.34 9.34 -0.09
CA TYR A 85 -2.09 8.62 0.01
C TYR A 85 -1.23 8.86 -1.23
N GLU A 86 0.08 8.91 -1.04
CA GLU A 86 1.04 9.01 -2.15
C GLU A 86 1.00 7.75 -3.03
N ARG A 87 0.79 6.60 -2.38
CA ARG A 87 0.63 5.32 -3.06
C ARG A 87 -0.29 4.37 -2.28
N VAL A 88 -1.14 3.68 -3.05
CA VAL A 88 -2.08 2.66 -2.58
C VAL A 88 -1.65 1.33 -3.18
N LEU A 89 -1.40 0.35 -2.33
CA LEU A 89 -1.05 -1.02 -2.67
C LEU A 89 -2.32 -1.87 -2.53
N LEU A 90 -2.68 -2.61 -3.56
CA LEU A 90 -3.87 -3.44 -3.56
C LEU A 90 -3.49 -4.91 -3.65
N VAL A 91 -3.88 -5.69 -2.65
CA VAL A 91 -3.87 -7.16 -2.69
C VAL A 91 -5.31 -7.61 -2.92
N LEU A 92 -5.55 -8.43 -3.94
CA LEU A 92 -6.87 -8.99 -4.20
C LEU A 92 -7.15 -10.13 -3.22
N GLY A 93 -8.31 -10.08 -2.55
CA GLY A 93 -8.87 -11.18 -1.76
C GLY A 93 -9.85 -11.99 -2.58
N ASN A 94 -10.59 -12.89 -1.92
CA ASN A 94 -11.53 -13.78 -2.61
C ASN A 94 -12.80 -13.03 -3.04
N HIS A 95 -13.22 -12.02 -2.27
CA HIS A 95 -14.42 -11.23 -2.57
C HIS A 95 -14.26 -10.36 -3.82
N GLU A 96 -13.03 -9.93 -4.14
CA GLU A 96 -12.76 -9.17 -5.37
C GLU A 96 -13.15 -9.94 -6.64
N PHE A 97 -13.05 -11.28 -6.62
CA PHE A 97 -13.39 -12.16 -7.75
C PHE A 97 -14.85 -12.65 -7.74
N TYR A 98 -15.68 -12.20 -6.80
CA TYR A 98 -17.05 -12.69 -6.71
C TYR A 98 -17.81 -12.50 -8.02
N ALA A 99 -18.44 -13.57 -8.52
CA ALA A 99 -19.13 -13.63 -9.82
C ALA A 99 -18.23 -13.38 -11.06
N MET A 100 -16.92 -13.57 -10.94
CA MET A 100 -15.97 -13.55 -12.06
C MET A 100 -15.09 -14.80 -12.06
N ASP A 101 -14.66 -15.23 -13.25
CA ASP A 101 -13.54 -16.16 -13.32
C ASP A 101 -12.22 -15.43 -13.02
N TYR A 102 -11.21 -16.21 -12.66
CA TYR A 102 -9.92 -15.69 -12.24
C TYR A 102 -9.24 -14.82 -13.30
N ASN A 103 -9.24 -15.24 -14.57
CA ASN A 103 -8.55 -14.51 -15.63
C ASN A 103 -9.25 -13.18 -15.93
N SER A 104 -10.58 -13.19 -16.00
CA SER A 104 -11.37 -11.97 -16.13
C SER A 104 -11.15 -11.04 -14.94
N GLY A 105 -11.08 -11.58 -13.72
CA GLY A 105 -10.81 -10.80 -12.51
C GLY A 105 -9.43 -10.14 -12.55
N ILE A 106 -8.38 -10.88 -12.92
CA ILE A 106 -7.04 -10.30 -13.06
C ILE A 106 -6.98 -9.24 -14.16
N SER A 107 -7.66 -9.48 -15.29
CA SER A 107 -7.76 -8.48 -16.37
C SER A 107 -8.44 -7.20 -15.88
N ALA A 108 -9.57 -7.31 -15.18
CA ALA A 108 -10.29 -6.18 -14.62
C ALA A 108 -9.45 -5.44 -13.56
N ALA A 109 -8.74 -6.15 -12.69
CA ALA A 109 -7.88 -5.54 -11.69
C ALA A 109 -6.68 -4.79 -12.32
N ARG A 110 -6.10 -5.32 -13.40
CA ARG A 110 -5.06 -4.64 -14.18
C ARG A 110 -5.58 -3.40 -14.89
N GLN A 111 -6.77 -3.51 -15.49
CA GLN A 111 -7.45 -2.36 -16.10
C GLN A 111 -7.69 -1.26 -15.06
N LEU A 112 -8.20 -1.64 -13.89
CA LEU A 112 -8.46 -0.74 -12.78
C LEU A 112 -7.17 -0.03 -12.33
N ALA A 113 -6.06 -0.74 -12.16
CA ALA A 113 -4.77 -0.15 -11.81
C ALA A 113 -4.23 0.82 -12.88
N GLY A 114 -4.63 0.64 -14.14
CA GLY A 114 -4.28 1.50 -15.26
C GLY A 114 -5.21 2.71 -15.47
N GLU A 115 -6.28 2.84 -14.68
CA GLU A 115 -7.23 3.95 -14.83
C GLU A 115 -6.54 5.32 -14.68
N PRO A 116 -6.70 6.24 -15.65
CA PRO A 116 -6.10 7.57 -15.58
C PRO A 116 -6.49 8.34 -14.32
N SER A 117 -7.70 8.12 -13.80
CA SER A 117 -8.21 8.79 -12.60
C SER A 117 -7.45 8.41 -11.31
N LEU A 118 -6.72 7.30 -11.32
CA LEU A 118 -5.87 6.86 -10.21
C LEU A 118 -4.45 7.44 -10.27
N ALA A 119 -4.10 8.18 -11.33
CA ALA A 119 -2.85 8.92 -11.49
C ALA A 119 -1.58 8.08 -11.24
N GLY A 120 -1.59 6.78 -11.55
CA GLY A 120 -0.46 5.87 -11.31
C GLY A 120 -0.12 5.67 -9.82
N ARG A 121 -1.04 5.99 -8.92
CA ARG A 121 -0.85 5.84 -7.46
C ARG A 121 -1.35 4.50 -6.94
N LEU A 122 -2.14 3.76 -7.71
CA LEU A 122 -2.53 2.40 -7.37
C LEU A 122 -1.50 1.40 -7.91
N THR A 123 -1.03 0.48 -7.06
CA THR A 123 -0.17 -0.63 -7.43
C THR A 123 -0.85 -1.93 -7.07
N LEU A 124 -1.21 -2.72 -8.08
CA LEU A 124 -1.72 -4.06 -7.89
C LEU A 124 -0.57 -4.99 -7.48
N LEU A 125 -0.65 -5.54 -6.28
CA LEU A 125 0.26 -6.57 -5.76
C LEU A 125 -0.32 -7.93 -6.14
N HIS A 126 0.02 -8.37 -7.35
CA HIS A 126 -0.36 -9.67 -7.87
C HIS A 126 0.88 -10.34 -8.44
N GLU A 127 1.30 -11.46 -7.85
CA GLU A 127 2.52 -12.15 -8.28
C GLU A 127 2.43 -12.55 -9.76
N THR A 128 3.48 -12.25 -10.51
CA THR A 128 3.82 -12.99 -11.71
C THR A 128 4.84 -14.02 -11.27
N ARG A 129 4.46 -15.30 -11.28
CA ARG A 129 5.41 -16.39 -11.22
C ARG A 129 5.97 -16.66 -12.61
#